data_AF-A0A9D7KAE5-F1
#
_entry.id   AF-A0A9D7KAE5-F1
#
_cell.length_a   1.000
_cell.length_b   1.000
_cell.length_c   1.000
_cell.angle_alpha   90.00
_cell.angle_beta   90.00
_cell.angle_gamma   90.00
#
_symmetry.space_group_name_H-M   'P 1'
#
loop_
_entity.id
_entity.type
_entity.pdbx_description
1 polymer ?
#
loop_
_entity_poly.entity_id
_entity_poly.type
_entity_poly.pdbx_seq_one_letter_code
_entity_poly.pdbx_strand_id
1 'polypeptide(L)'
;MTYFTPVQVKIHCWSGVNLSNWVRLCILSLTLVFCCLPIRATELALPPIMLANVFRGDVTLADYWVSEKFDGMRGYWDGEKLSTRSGEHIEAPVWFTAGWPKIPLDGELWVGRGQFSRAVSTVRKKIPDEAQWRTLHFMVFDLPAHPGSYSERNAALQPVIAQIGQPWVHHVEQFKIADQATLRAMLKRVVKQGGEGLMLHRGASLYRAVRSDDLLKLKPYEDAEAKVVAYLPGTGKYAGTLGALEVESADGLRFRLGTGLSNADRRHPPRLGSWVTYRYNGLNEKTGIPRFARFIRVREDYDSLEIGSEPLINIHKNSNQNSTLKPEVKATCAACVEPVKTQNHITN
;
A
#
# COMPACT_ATOMS: atom_id res chain seq x y z
N MET A 1 -49.73 -57.03 84.07
CA MET A 1 -50.80 -56.02 84.09
C MET A 1 -50.32 -54.85 84.94
N THR A 2 -50.00 -53.71 84.32
CA THR A 2 -50.47 -52.34 84.63
C THR A 2 -49.66 -51.31 83.83
N TYR A 3 -50.32 -50.19 83.54
CA TYR A 3 -50.11 -49.22 82.47
C TYR A 3 -48.96 -48.22 82.67
N PHE A 4 -48.41 -47.69 81.57
CA PHE A 4 -47.90 -46.32 81.45
C PHE A 4 -48.05 -45.80 80.00
N THR A 5 -48.69 -44.64 79.83
CA THR A 5 -48.69 -43.76 78.64
C THR A 5 -47.54 -42.74 78.76
N PRO A 6 -47.32 -41.71 77.90
CA PRO A 6 -47.62 -41.40 76.47
C PRO A 6 -46.29 -41.10 75.69
N VAL A 7 -46.21 -40.54 74.45
CA VAL A 7 -46.20 -39.10 74.09
C VAL A 7 -46.13 -38.96 72.55
N GLN A 8 -46.98 -38.08 72.01
CA GLN A 8 -46.97 -37.59 70.63
C GLN A 8 -46.00 -36.41 70.46
N VAL A 9 -45.20 -36.42 69.38
CA VAL A 9 -44.37 -35.26 68.96
C VAL A 9 -45.01 -34.62 67.73
N LYS A 10 -45.46 -33.37 67.88
CA LYS A 10 -45.90 -32.49 66.80
C LYS A 10 -44.67 -31.96 66.03
N ILE A 11 -44.62 -32.21 64.72
CA ILE A 11 -43.69 -31.51 63.82
C ILE A 11 -44.47 -30.40 63.11
N HIS A 12 -44.00 -29.17 63.28
CA HIS A 12 -44.56 -27.98 62.64
C HIS A 12 -44.15 -27.91 61.18
N CYS A 13 -45.13 -27.72 60.31
CA CYS A 13 -44.97 -27.41 58.90
C CYS A 13 -44.67 -25.90 58.75
N TRP A 14 -43.60 -25.53 58.05
CA TRP A 14 -43.34 -24.15 57.63
C TRP A 14 -43.45 -24.07 56.11
N SER A 15 -44.37 -23.22 55.66
CA SER A 15 -44.70 -22.94 54.27
C SER A 15 -43.86 -21.79 53.73
N GLY A 16 -43.52 -21.87 52.44
CA GLY A 16 -43.25 -20.69 51.60
C GLY A 16 -41.84 -20.57 51.03
N VAL A 17 -41.60 -21.17 49.86
CA VAL A 17 -40.58 -20.68 48.92
C VAL A 17 -41.24 -20.43 47.57
N ASN A 18 -41.09 -19.20 47.09
CA ASN A 18 -41.79 -18.60 45.97
C ASN A 18 -41.15 -19.05 44.63
N LEU A 19 -41.90 -19.78 43.80
CA LEU A 19 -41.43 -20.45 42.57
C LEU A 19 -41.23 -19.51 41.36
N SER A 20 -41.24 -18.19 41.54
CA SER A 20 -41.27 -17.21 40.44
C SER A 20 -39.89 -16.65 40.03
N ASN A 21 -38.84 -16.85 40.83
CA ASN A 21 -37.50 -16.33 40.53
C ASN A 21 -36.60 -17.29 39.73
N TRP A 22 -36.90 -18.60 39.73
CA TRP A 22 -36.08 -19.59 39.04
C TRP A 22 -36.32 -19.63 37.53
N VAL A 23 -37.55 -19.38 37.07
CA VAL A 23 -37.87 -19.35 35.63
C VAL A 23 -37.26 -18.13 34.93
N ARG A 24 -37.13 -16.99 35.63
CA ARG A 24 -36.48 -15.78 35.09
C ARG A 24 -34.96 -15.91 34.99
N LEU A 25 -34.32 -16.68 35.87
CA LEU A 25 -32.88 -16.94 35.81
C LEU A 25 -32.48 -17.89 34.67
N CYS A 26 -33.34 -18.86 34.31
CA CYS A 26 -33.07 -19.78 33.21
C CYS A 26 -33.22 -19.12 31.82
N ILE A 27 -34.07 -18.09 31.68
CA ILE A 27 -34.26 -17.37 30.40
C ILE A 27 -33.12 -16.36 30.16
N LEU A 28 -32.55 -15.76 31.21
CA LEU A 28 -31.38 -14.87 31.09
C LEU A 28 -30.05 -15.60 30.85
N SER A 29 -29.96 -16.89 31.20
CA SER A 29 -28.76 -17.70 30.96
C SER A 29 -28.71 -18.30 29.54
N LEU A 30 -29.86 -18.47 28.88
CA LEU A 30 -29.90 -18.95 27.49
C LEU A 30 -29.62 -17.83 26.45
N THR A 31 -29.86 -16.57 26.79
CA THR A 31 -29.56 -15.42 25.90
C THR A 31 -28.09 -14.97 25.98
N LEU A 32 -27.38 -15.27 27.07
CA LEU A 32 -25.96 -14.90 27.21
C LEU A 32 -25.00 -15.84 26.47
N VAL A 33 -25.40 -17.08 26.18
CA VAL A 33 -24.53 -18.06 25.48
C VAL A 33 -24.51 -17.82 23.96
N PHE A 34 -25.49 -17.09 23.40
CA PHE A 34 -25.55 -16.82 21.96
C PHE A 34 -24.75 -15.59 21.50
N CYS A 35 -24.16 -14.82 22.43
CA CYS A 35 -23.52 -13.53 22.12
C CYS A 35 -21.99 -13.60 21.93
N CYS A 36 -21.39 -14.80 21.99
CA CYS A 36 -19.94 -14.99 21.83
C CYS A 36 -19.59 -15.89 20.64
N LEU A 37 -20.30 -15.76 19.51
CA LEU A 37 -19.72 -16.22 18.24
C LEU A 37 -18.53 -15.30 17.93
N PRO A 38 -17.29 -15.83 17.82
CA PRO A 38 -16.18 -15.01 17.37
C PRO A 38 -16.51 -14.49 15.98
N ILE A 39 -16.66 -13.17 15.85
CA ILE A 39 -16.67 -12.49 14.56
C ILE A 39 -15.30 -12.81 13.96
N ARG A 40 -15.26 -13.77 13.02
CA ARG A 40 -14.06 -13.97 12.22
C ARG A 40 -13.91 -12.74 11.34
N ALA A 41 -13.04 -11.83 11.76
CA ALA A 41 -12.50 -10.83 10.87
C ALA A 41 -11.89 -11.61 9.69
N THR A 42 -12.49 -11.45 8.52
CA THR A 42 -11.92 -11.96 7.28
C THR A 42 -10.69 -11.11 7.02
N GLU A 43 -9.52 -11.66 7.34
CA GLU A 43 -8.26 -11.04 6.98
C GLU A 43 -8.22 -10.93 5.45
N LEU A 44 -8.17 -9.69 4.94
CA LEU A 44 -8.08 -9.46 3.50
C LEU A 44 -6.73 -10.04 3.03
N ALA A 45 -6.78 -11.23 2.42
CA ALA A 45 -5.60 -11.83 1.83
C ALA A 45 -5.11 -10.92 0.70
N LEU A 46 -3.89 -10.41 0.83
CA LEU A 46 -3.28 -9.60 -0.21
C LEU A 46 -3.09 -10.43 -1.49
N PRO A 47 -3.47 -9.91 -2.66
CA PRO A 47 -3.28 -10.63 -3.90
C PRO A 47 -1.78 -10.81 -4.14
N PRO A 48 -1.32 -12.00 -4.61
CA PRO A 48 0.09 -12.29 -4.84
C PRO A 48 0.56 -11.60 -6.11
N ILE A 49 0.83 -10.29 -6.03
CA ILE A 49 1.18 -9.45 -7.17
C ILE A 49 2.69 -9.24 -7.32
N MET A 50 3.20 -9.37 -8.55
CA MET A 50 4.58 -8.97 -8.87
C MET A 50 4.72 -7.44 -8.87
N LEU A 51 5.79 -6.90 -8.26
CA LEU A 51 6.03 -5.46 -8.17
C LEU A 51 7.24 -5.04 -9.00
N ALA A 52 7.14 -3.88 -9.66
CA ALA A 52 8.19 -3.38 -10.54
C ALA A 52 9.25 -2.53 -9.83
N ASN A 53 10.53 -2.77 -10.15
CA ASN A 53 11.65 -1.86 -9.88
C ASN A 53 11.73 -0.72 -10.89
N VAL A 54 12.55 0.30 -10.65
CA VAL A 54 12.80 1.39 -11.62
C VAL A 54 13.91 0.96 -12.58
N PHE A 55 13.69 1.13 -13.88
CA PHE A 55 14.73 0.89 -14.88
C PHE A 55 15.85 1.92 -14.78
N ARG A 56 17.11 1.46 -14.62
CA ARG A 56 18.30 2.33 -14.53
C ARG A 56 19.27 2.20 -15.72
N GLY A 57 19.00 1.30 -16.66
CA GLY A 57 19.78 1.14 -17.90
C GLY A 57 20.80 0.00 -17.89
N ASP A 58 20.99 -0.66 -16.75
CA ASP A 58 21.93 -1.71 -16.43
C ASP A 58 21.36 -3.13 -16.66
N VAL A 59 20.65 -3.34 -17.77
CA VAL A 59 20.11 -4.66 -18.15
C VAL A 59 20.28 -4.94 -19.65
N THR A 60 20.35 -6.23 -20.00
CA THR A 60 20.34 -6.70 -21.38
C THR A 60 18.94 -6.61 -21.96
N LEU A 61 18.65 -5.60 -22.78
CA LEU A 61 17.30 -5.33 -23.30
C LEU A 61 16.70 -6.49 -24.11
N ALA A 62 17.53 -7.29 -24.79
CA ALA A 62 17.08 -8.46 -25.54
C ALA A 62 16.34 -9.49 -24.67
N ASP A 63 16.67 -9.56 -23.37
CA ASP A 63 16.04 -10.48 -22.43
C ASP A 63 14.64 -10.02 -22.02
N TYR A 64 14.28 -8.76 -22.24
CA TYR A 64 13.03 -8.16 -21.79
C TYR A 64 12.01 -8.05 -22.92
N TRP A 65 10.75 -8.28 -22.58
CA TRP A 65 9.61 -7.79 -23.34
C TRP A 65 9.27 -6.38 -22.86
N VAL A 66 8.81 -5.54 -23.77
CA VAL A 66 8.46 -4.15 -23.50
C VAL A 66 7.00 -3.92 -23.86
N SER A 67 6.29 -3.19 -22.99
CA SER A 67 4.91 -2.74 -23.22
C SER A 67 4.72 -1.29 -22.78
N GLU A 68 3.60 -0.67 -23.19
CA GLU A 68 3.16 0.58 -22.57
C GLU A 68 2.88 0.37 -21.07
N LYS A 69 3.26 1.35 -20.25
CA LYS A 69 2.78 1.45 -18.88
C LYS A 69 1.46 2.20 -18.88
N PHE A 70 0.40 1.53 -18.45
CA PHE A 70 -0.92 2.12 -18.28
C PHE A 70 -1.04 2.84 -16.93
N ASP A 71 -1.71 4.00 -16.95
CA ASP A 71 -2.01 4.84 -15.79
C ASP A 71 -3.48 4.64 -15.39
N GLY A 72 -3.78 3.48 -14.81
CA GLY A 72 -5.12 3.08 -14.38
C GLY A 72 -5.15 2.67 -12.91
N MET A 73 -6.01 1.70 -12.61
CA MET A 73 -5.98 1.00 -11.32
C MET A 73 -5.69 -0.48 -11.55
N ARG A 74 -4.61 -1.00 -10.97
CA ARG A 74 -4.32 -2.43 -11.00
C ARG A 74 -5.49 -3.25 -10.47
N GLY A 75 -5.95 -4.20 -11.28
CA GLY A 75 -6.99 -5.17 -10.96
C GLY A 75 -6.42 -6.58 -11.01
N TYR A 76 -6.53 -7.30 -9.90
CA TYR A 76 -6.20 -8.72 -9.83
C TYR A 76 -7.50 -9.52 -9.81
N TRP A 77 -7.72 -10.30 -10.86
CA TRP A 77 -8.79 -11.28 -10.91
C TRP A 77 -8.28 -12.58 -10.29
N ASP A 78 -8.96 -13.11 -9.28
CA ASP A 78 -8.56 -14.35 -8.60
C ASP A 78 -9.22 -15.62 -9.18
N GLY A 79 -10.08 -15.46 -10.18
CA GLY A 79 -10.94 -16.53 -10.71
C GLY A 79 -12.43 -16.32 -10.41
N GLU A 80 -12.75 -15.41 -9.49
CA GLU A 80 -14.13 -15.11 -9.07
C GLU A 80 -14.41 -13.61 -8.91
N LYS A 81 -13.45 -12.84 -8.39
CA LYS A 81 -13.60 -11.41 -8.10
C LYS A 81 -12.36 -10.62 -8.47
N LEU A 82 -12.60 -9.33 -8.76
CA LEU A 82 -11.53 -8.35 -8.91
C LEU A 82 -11.14 -7.78 -7.55
N SER A 83 -9.85 -7.61 -7.33
CA SER A 83 -9.29 -6.95 -6.16
C SER A 83 -8.25 -5.90 -6.55
N THR A 84 -8.13 -4.87 -5.74
CA THR A 84 -7.07 -3.87 -5.86
C THR A 84 -5.74 -4.44 -5.40
N ARG A 85 -4.65 -3.72 -5.68
CA ARG A 85 -3.32 -4.01 -5.13
C ARG A 85 -3.29 -4.26 -3.62
N SER A 86 -4.11 -3.56 -2.83
CA SER A 86 -4.15 -3.69 -1.37
C SER A 86 -5.14 -4.75 -0.89
N GLY A 87 -5.69 -5.58 -1.79
CA GLY A 87 -6.62 -6.65 -1.47
C GLY A 87 -8.07 -6.21 -1.28
N GLU A 88 -8.38 -4.92 -1.41
CA GLU A 88 -9.77 -4.47 -1.38
C GLU A 88 -10.53 -5.01 -2.61
N HIS A 89 -11.72 -5.57 -2.37
CA HIS A 89 -12.59 -6.04 -3.43
C HIS A 89 -13.12 -4.87 -4.26
N ILE A 90 -13.19 -5.09 -5.57
CA ILE A 90 -13.73 -4.17 -6.56
C ILE A 90 -15.15 -4.62 -6.91
N GLU A 91 -16.12 -3.75 -6.66
CA GLU A 91 -17.53 -4.00 -6.98
C GLU A 91 -17.78 -3.71 -8.47
N ALA A 92 -17.42 -4.66 -9.33
CA ALA A 92 -17.70 -4.59 -10.76
C ALA A 92 -19.16 -5.01 -11.07
N PRO A 93 -19.82 -4.40 -12.07
CA PRO A 93 -21.06 -4.93 -12.60
C PRO A 93 -20.90 -6.41 -13.00
N VAL A 94 -21.93 -7.22 -12.75
CA VAL A 94 -21.90 -8.66 -13.05
C VAL A 94 -21.51 -8.95 -14.51
N TRP A 95 -21.98 -8.11 -15.45
CA TRP A 95 -21.66 -8.28 -16.87
C TRP A 95 -20.19 -8.07 -17.21
N PHE A 96 -19.45 -7.30 -16.40
CA PHE A 96 -18.06 -6.93 -16.71
C PHE A 96 -17.13 -8.13 -16.62
N THR A 97 -17.37 -9.04 -15.67
CA THR A 97 -16.56 -10.26 -15.44
C THR A 97 -17.32 -11.54 -15.80
N ALA A 98 -18.53 -11.44 -16.35
CA ALA A 98 -19.34 -12.60 -16.71
C ALA A 98 -18.58 -13.51 -17.70
N GLY A 99 -18.49 -14.81 -17.40
CA GLY A 99 -17.83 -15.77 -18.28
C GLY A 99 -16.30 -15.73 -18.27
N TRP A 100 -15.67 -14.93 -17.40
CA TRP A 100 -14.22 -14.96 -17.22
C TRP A 100 -13.79 -16.32 -16.64
N PRO A 101 -12.59 -16.80 -16.99
CA PRO A 101 -12.11 -18.11 -16.54
C PRO A 101 -11.80 -18.09 -15.04
N LYS A 102 -11.91 -19.25 -14.40
CA LYS A 102 -11.54 -19.45 -12.99
C LYS A 102 -10.02 -19.61 -12.81
N ILE A 103 -9.25 -18.74 -13.46
CA ILE A 103 -7.80 -18.67 -13.33
C ILE A 103 -7.43 -17.22 -12.99
N PRO A 104 -6.39 -16.99 -12.19
CA PRO A 104 -5.96 -15.64 -11.89
C PRO A 104 -5.46 -14.88 -13.12
N LEU A 105 -5.83 -13.59 -13.22
CA LEU A 105 -5.35 -12.65 -14.24
C LEU A 105 -4.86 -11.37 -13.56
N ASP A 106 -3.75 -10.82 -14.04
CA ASP A 106 -3.20 -9.56 -13.55
C ASP A 106 -3.22 -8.51 -14.66
N GLY A 107 -3.81 -7.36 -14.37
CA GLY A 107 -4.05 -6.34 -15.37
C GLY A 107 -4.30 -4.97 -14.77
N GLU A 108 -4.54 -4.00 -15.66
CA GLU A 108 -4.87 -2.63 -15.31
C GLU A 108 -6.30 -2.31 -15.75
N LEU A 109 -7.14 -1.84 -14.82
CA LEU A 109 -8.43 -1.23 -15.14
C LEU A 109 -8.18 0.20 -15.62
N TRP A 110 -8.44 0.43 -16.91
CA TRP A 110 -7.95 1.61 -17.64
C TRP A 110 -9.03 2.19 -18.55
N VAL A 111 -9.20 3.50 -18.52
CA VAL A 111 -10.19 4.21 -19.38
C VAL A 111 -9.54 4.79 -20.63
N GLY A 112 -8.27 5.18 -20.54
CA GLY A 112 -7.61 5.97 -21.56
C GLY A 112 -6.38 6.69 -21.02
N ARG A 113 -5.53 7.17 -21.92
CA ARG A 113 -4.37 7.98 -21.57
C ARG A 113 -4.79 9.27 -20.87
N GLY A 114 -4.14 9.61 -19.76
CA GLY A 114 -4.48 10.78 -18.94
C GLY A 114 -5.82 10.70 -18.19
N GLN A 115 -6.48 9.54 -18.15
CA GLN A 115 -7.79 9.34 -17.52
C GLN A 115 -7.72 8.60 -16.16
N PHE A 116 -6.56 8.67 -15.47
CA PHE A 116 -6.35 8.02 -14.18
C PHE A 116 -7.45 8.34 -13.16
N SER A 117 -7.73 9.63 -12.94
CA SER A 117 -8.75 10.05 -11.97
C SER A 117 -10.13 9.46 -12.27
N ARG A 118 -10.48 9.34 -13.56
CA ARG A 118 -11.73 8.72 -14.00
C ARG A 118 -11.73 7.23 -13.70
N ALA A 119 -10.67 6.51 -14.07
CA ALA A 119 -10.53 5.08 -13.76
C ALA A 119 -10.66 4.81 -12.26
N VAL A 120 -9.92 5.56 -11.43
CA VAL A 120 -9.98 5.43 -9.96
C VAL A 120 -11.37 5.72 -9.43
N SER A 121 -12.01 6.81 -9.88
CA SER A 121 -13.34 7.19 -9.42
C SER A 121 -14.41 6.15 -9.76
N THR A 122 -14.27 5.46 -10.89
CA THR A 122 -15.20 4.39 -11.29
C THR A 122 -14.99 3.14 -10.47
N VAL A 123 -13.73 2.68 -10.33
CA VAL A 123 -13.40 1.40 -9.67
C VAL A 123 -13.63 1.44 -8.16
N ARG A 124 -13.47 2.59 -7.50
CA ARG A 124 -13.64 2.71 -6.03
C ARG A 124 -15.09 2.81 -5.55
N LYS A 125 -16.06 2.96 -6.46
CA LYS A 125 -17.47 3.04 -6.07
C LYS A 125 -17.94 1.69 -5.51
N LYS A 126 -18.62 1.70 -4.37
CA LYS A 126 -19.25 0.50 -3.78
C LYS A 126 -20.53 0.07 -4.49
N ILE A 127 -21.21 1.02 -5.13
CA ILE A 127 -22.33 0.74 -6.04
C ILE A 127 -21.84 1.08 -7.44
N PRO A 128 -21.64 0.08 -8.33
CA PRO A 128 -21.06 0.33 -9.63
C PRO A 128 -21.98 1.21 -10.50
N ASP A 129 -21.35 2.14 -11.22
CA ASP A 129 -22.01 2.99 -12.21
C ASP A 129 -21.87 2.36 -13.61
N GLU A 130 -22.97 1.82 -14.11
CA GLU A 130 -23.08 1.14 -15.39
C GLU A 130 -22.50 1.91 -16.58
N ALA A 131 -22.71 3.23 -16.64
CA ALA A 131 -22.24 4.05 -17.74
C ALA A 131 -20.73 4.29 -17.67
N GLN A 132 -20.19 4.45 -16.46
CA GLN A 132 -18.76 4.60 -16.26
C GLN A 132 -17.99 3.30 -16.54
N TRP A 133 -18.51 2.16 -16.08
CA TRP A 133 -17.90 0.84 -16.30
C TRP A 133 -17.83 0.46 -17.78
N ARG A 134 -18.77 0.91 -18.61
CA ARG A 134 -18.71 0.73 -20.08
C ARG A 134 -17.52 1.42 -20.74
N THR A 135 -16.84 2.32 -20.03
CA THR A 135 -15.63 3.00 -20.53
C THR A 135 -14.34 2.43 -19.99
N LEU A 136 -14.41 1.43 -19.12
CA LEU A 136 -13.24 0.73 -18.60
C LEU A 136 -12.83 -0.42 -19.51
N HIS A 137 -11.54 -0.59 -19.63
CA HIS A 137 -10.88 -1.72 -20.23
C HIS A 137 -10.06 -2.44 -19.15
N PHE A 138 -10.06 -3.77 -19.16
CA PHE A 138 -9.13 -4.57 -18.38
C PHE A 138 -7.95 -4.96 -19.27
N MET A 139 -6.83 -4.27 -19.09
CA MET A 139 -5.60 -4.44 -19.85
C MET A 139 -4.74 -5.50 -19.16
N VAL A 140 -4.89 -6.76 -19.58
CA VAL A 140 -4.25 -7.92 -18.95
C VAL A 140 -2.81 -8.06 -19.45
N PHE A 141 -1.86 -8.17 -18.52
CA PHE A 141 -0.44 -8.24 -18.83
C PHE A 141 0.29 -9.46 -18.27
N ASP A 142 -0.35 -10.28 -17.42
CA ASP A 142 0.24 -11.53 -16.91
C ASP A 142 -0.79 -12.61 -16.49
N LEU A 143 -0.31 -13.86 -16.35
CA LEU A 143 -1.03 -15.04 -15.87
C LEU A 143 -0.39 -15.60 -14.59
N PRO A 144 -0.72 -15.08 -13.38
CA PRO A 144 -0.03 -15.43 -12.13
C PRO A 144 0.08 -16.92 -11.80
N ALA A 145 -0.92 -17.73 -12.18
CA ALA A 145 -0.96 -19.16 -11.89
C ALA A 145 -0.21 -20.02 -12.92
N HIS A 146 0.25 -19.45 -14.04
CA HIS A 146 0.96 -20.21 -15.06
C HIS A 146 2.39 -20.52 -14.60
N PRO A 147 2.85 -21.79 -14.64
CA PRO A 147 4.12 -22.19 -14.02
C PRO A 147 5.37 -21.78 -14.83
N GLY A 148 5.19 -21.46 -16.11
CA GLY A 148 6.27 -21.11 -17.03
C GLY A 148 6.85 -19.69 -16.88
N SER A 149 7.87 -19.44 -17.68
CA SER A 149 8.53 -18.15 -17.87
C SER A 149 7.58 -17.10 -18.43
N TYR A 150 7.90 -15.81 -18.27
CA TYR A 150 7.02 -14.76 -18.77
C TYR A 150 6.74 -14.86 -20.28
N SER A 151 7.71 -15.30 -21.09
CA SER A 151 7.49 -15.48 -22.52
C SER A 151 6.41 -16.54 -22.81
N GLU A 152 6.39 -17.61 -22.03
CA GLU A 152 5.35 -18.65 -22.10
C GLU A 152 4.01 -18.13 -21.58
N ARG A 153 4.01 -17.39 -20.45
CA ARG A 153 2.79 -16.77 -19.90
C ARG A 153 2.16 -15.79 -20.88
N ASN A 154 2.96 -14.93 -21.49
CA ASN A 154 2.52 -13.97 -22.50
C ASN A 154 1.92 -14.67 -23.73
N ALA A 155 2.56 -15.73 -24.22
CA ALA A 155 2.01 -16.52 -25.32
C ALA A 155 0.69 -17.22 -24.93
N ALA A 156 0.59 -17.76 -23.72
CA ALA A 156 -0.61 -18.40 -23.18
C ALA A 156 -1.75 -17.42 -22.89
N LEU A 157 -1.46 -16.13 -22.69
CA LEU A 157 -2.47 -15.12 -22.42
C LEU A 157 -3.35 -14.84 -23.66
N GLN A 158 -2.79 -14.91 -24.86
CA GLN A 158 -3.52 -14.70 -26.11
C GLN A 158 -4.79 -15.60 -26.25
N PRO A 159 -4.70 -16.94 -26.14
CA PRO A 159 -5.89 -17.79 -26.22
C PRO A 159 -6.86 -17.59 -25.05
N VAL A 160 -6.37 -17.26 -23.84
CA VAL A 160 -7.24 -16.95 -22.68
C VAL A 160 -8.12 -15.73 -22.97
N ILE A 161 -7.53 -14.65 -23.47
CA ILE A 161 -8.27 -13.42 -23.79
C ILE A 161 -9.22 -13.65 -24.98
N ALA A 162 -8.79 -14.44 -25.98
CA ALA A 162 -9.66 -14.83 -27.09
C ALA A 162 -10.88 -15.64 -26.62
N GLN A 163 -10.72 -16.53 -25.64
CA GLN A 163 -11.82 -17.28 -25.04
C GLN A 163 -12.78 -16.39 -24.25
N ILE A 164 -12.26 -15.37 -23.53
CA ILE A 164 -13.11 -14.38 -22.86
C ILE A 164 -13.96 -13.64 -23.89
N GLY A 165 -13.38 -13.27 -25.04
CA GLY A 165 -14.13 -12.76 -26.19
C GLY A 165 -14.88 -11.44 -25.95
N GLN A 166 -14.54 -10.70 -24.90
CA GLN A 166 -15.19 -9.45 -24.52
C GLN A 166 -14.39 -8.24 -24.97
N PRO A 167 -15.03 -7.22 -25.58
CA PRO A 167 -14.33 -6.10 -26.20
C PRO A 167 -13.66 -5.13 -25.22
N TRP A 168 -13.92 -5.25 -23.92
CA TRP A 168 -13.25 -4.48 -22.87
C TRP A 168 -12.08 -5.24 -22.22
N VAL A 169 -11.81 -6.49 -22.60
CA VAL A 169 -10.69 -7.27 -22.05
C VAL A 169 -9.62 -7.42 -23.12
N HIS A 170 -8.42 -6.92 -22.83
CA HIS A 170 -7.35 -6.79 -23.83
C HIS A 170 -6.07 -7.46 -23.34
N HIS A 171 -5.42 -8.19 -24.23
CA HIS A 171 -4.04 -8.58 -24.03
C HIS A 171 -3.13 -7.37 -24.30
N VAL A 172 -2.31 -6.98 -23.32
CA VAL A 172 -1.34 -5.90 -23.50
C VAL A 172 -0.29 -6.31 -24.52
N GLU A 173 -0.10 -5.48 -25.56
CA GLU A 173 0.93 -5.69 -26.57
C GLU A 173 2.33 -5.73 -25.95
N GLN A 174 3.05 -6.82 -26.22
CA GLN A 174 4.45 -7.02 -25.85
C GLN A 174 5.33 -7.05 -27.10
N PHE A 175 6.43 -6.30 -27.09
CA PHE A 175 7.40 -6.28 -28.19
C PHE A 175 8.84 -6.31 -27.68
N LYS A 176 9.78 -6.64 -28.56
CA LYS A 176 11.23 -6.62 -28.28
C LYS A 176 11.85 -5.30 -28.74
N ILE A 177 12.85 -4.83 -28.00
CA ILE A 177 13.67 -3.67 -28.35
C ILE A 177 15.14 -4.08 -28.34
N ALA A 178 15.87 -3.75 -29.41
CA ALA A 178 17.27 -4.12 -29.58
C ALA A 178 18.22 -3.27 -28.73
N ASP A 179 17.94 -1.97 -28.58
CA ASP A 179 18.90 -1.03 -28.00
C ASP A 179 18.25 0.12 -27.21
N GLN A 180 19.08 0.80 -26.41
CA GLN A 180 18.68 1.91 -25.55
C GLN A 180 18.18 3.14 -26.31
N ALA A 181 18.68 3.40 -27.53
CA ALA A 181 18.23 4.54 -28.33
C ALA A 181 16.78 4.31 -28.81
N THR A 182 16.48 3.10 -29.29
CA THR A 182 15.14 2.65 -29.68
C THR A 182 14.18 2.67 -28.49
N LEU A 183 14.61 2.19 -27.31
CA LEU A 183 13.82 2.25 -26.07
C LEU A 183 13.45 3.70 -25.69
N ARG A 184 14.43 4.62 -25.75
CA ARG A 184 14.20 6.04 -25.46
C ARG A 184 13.30 6.71 -26.48
N ALA A 185 13.41 6.36 -27.77
CA ALA A 185 12.54 6.87 -28.82
C ALA A 185 11.09 6.41 -28.62
N MET A 186 10.91 5.13 -28.28
CA MET A 186 9.61 4.55 -27.91
C MET A 186 9.00 5.28 -26.72
N LEU A 187 9.76 5.45 -25.64
CA LEU A 187 9.30 6.17 -24.44
C LEU A 187 8.83 7.58 -24.80
N LYS A 188 9.63 8.34 -25.56
CA LYS A 188 9.27 9.70 -26.02
C LYS A 188 7.97 9.69 -26.82
N ARG A 189 7.79 8.72 -27.72
CA ARG A 189 6.57 8.58 -28.53
C ARG A 189 5.34 8.31 -27.67
N VAL A 190 5.40 7.33 -26.77
CA VAL A 190 4.29 6.97 -25.87
C VAL A 190 3.91 8.18 -25.01
N VAL A 191 4.89 8.84 -24.39
CA VAL A 191 4.66 10.03 -23.56
C VAL A 191 4.08 11.18 -24.37
N LYS A 192 4.56 11.42 -25.60
CA LYS A 192 4.00 12.46 -26.50
C LYS A 192 2.53 12.21 -26.82
N GLN A 193 2.11 10.95 -26.87
CA GLN A 193 0.71 10.58 -27.10
C GLN A 193 -0.11 10.50 -25.80
N GLY A 194 0.44 10.93 -24.65
CA GLY A 194 -0.23 10.96 -23.36
C GLY A 194 -0.08 9.70 -22.50
N GLY A 195 0.70 8.71 -22.94
CA GLY A 195 0.97 7.49 -22.18
C GLY A 195 1.92 7.74 -21.01
N GLU A 196 1.91 6.88 -20.00
CA GLU A 196 2.65 7.12 -18.76
C GLU A 196 4.15 6.82 -18.88
N GLY A 197 4.48 5.78 -19.66
CA GLY A 197 5.82 5.24 -19.77
C GLY A 197 5.83 3.85 -20.40
N LEU A 198 6.85 3.08 -20.08
CA LEU A 198 7.02 1.70 -20.52
C LEU A 198 7.19 0.76 -19.32
N MET A 199 6.81 -0.50 -19.51
CA MET A 199 7.16 -1.61 -18.64
C MET A 199 8.14 -2.50 -19.38
N LEU A 200 9.11 -3.07 -18.66
CA LEU A 200 10.01 -4.09 -19.17
C LEU A 200 9.86 -5.33 -18.30
N HIS A 201 9.60 -6.49 -18.91
CA HIS A 201 9.44 -7.75 -18.20
C HIS A 201 10.36 -8.83 -18.77
N ARG A 202 11.26 -9.35 -17.93
CA ARG A 202 12.27 -10.34 -18.31
C ARG A 202 11.59 -11.62 -18.81
N GLY A 203 11.85 -12.00 -20.05
CA GLY A 203 11.16 -13.11 -20.71
C GLY A 203 11.36 -14.47 -20.05
N ALA A 204 12.49 -14.70 -19.38
CA ALA A 204 12.80 -15.94 -18.67
C ALA A 204 12.29 -15.96 -17.21
N SER A 205 11.68 -14.88 -16.71
CA SER A 205 11.31 -14.80 -15.29
C SER A 205 10.13 -15.71 -14.96
N LEU A 206 10.21 -16.37 -13.80
CA LEU A 206 9.05 -17.01 -13.17
C LEU A 206 8.21 -15.97 -12.44
N TYR A 207 6.91 -16.22 -12.33
CA TYR A 207 6.03 -15.35 -11.58
C TYR A 207 6.37 -15.44 -10.08
N ARG A 208 6.67 -14.30 -9.47
CA ARG A 208 6.95 -14.17 -8.03
C ARG A 208 6.32 -12.89 -7.52
N ALA A 209 5.54 -12.99 -6.44
CA ALA A 209 4.87 -11.86 -5.79
C ALA A 209 5.83 -11.02 -4.94
N VAL A 210 6.95 -10.61 -5.53
CA VAL A 210 8.00 -9.81 -4.92
C VAL A 210 8.39 -8.68 -5.85
N ARG A 211 9.18 -7.74 -5.33
CA ARG A 211 9.85 -6.73 -6.15
C ARG A 211 11.20 -7.26 -6.61
N SER A 212 11.46 -7.21 -7.91
CA SER A 212 12.75 -7.61 -8.49
C SER A 212 12.97 -6.96 -9.85
N ASP A 213 14.17 -7.10 -10.41
CA ASP A 213 14.49 -6.61 -11.76
C ASP A 213 13.93 -7.49 -12.88
N ASP A 214 13.16 -8.53 -12.54
CA ASP A 214 12.37 -9.25 -13.52
C ASP A 214 11.30 -8.33 -14.11
N LEU A 215 10.75 -7.39 -13.34
CA LEU A 215 9.78 -6.41 -13.81
C LEU A 215 10.28 -4.99 -13.51
N LEU A 216 10.42 -4.18 -14.55
CA LEU A 216 10.95 -2.81 -14.47
C LEU A 216 9.95 -1.81 -15.04
N LYS A 217 9.86 -0.64 -14.42
CA LYS A 217 9.11 0.51 -14.93
C LYS A 217 10.08 1.56 -15.44
N LEU A 218 9.83 2.06 -16.64
CA LEU A 218 10.57 3.15 -17.26
C LEU A 218 9.61 4.32 -17.48
N LYS A 219 9.80 5.38 -16.70
CA LYS A 219 9.04 6.63 -16.82
C LYS A 219 10.00 7.78 -17.12
N PRO A 220 9.55 8.82 -17.85
CA PRO A 220 10.37 10.03 -18.05
C PRO A 220 10.55 10.83 -16.76
N TYR A 221 9.73 10.56 -15.74
CA TYR A 221 9.68 11.26 -14.46
C TYR A 221 9.21 10.32 -13.34
N GLU A 222 9.51 10.69 -12.10
CA GLU A 222 9.12 10.03 -10.86
C GLU A 222 8.18 10.95 -10.09
N ASP A 223 7.29 10.35 -9.29
CA ASP A 223 6.41 11.07 -8.37
C ASP A 223 6.85 10.74 -6.94
N ALA A 224 6.78 11.72 -6.05
CA ALA A 224 7.09 11.57 -4.63
C ALA A 224 6.30 12.59 -3.79
N GLU A 225 6.35 12.44 -2.48
CA GLU A 225 5.61 13.25 -1.52
C GLU A 225 6.53 14.20 -0.75
N ALA A 226 6.02 15.39 -0.43
CA ALA A 226 6.70 16.36 0.42
C ALA A 226 5.68 17.19 1.22
N LYS A 227 6.06 17.61 2.43
CA LYS A 227 5.27 18.48 3.31
C LYS A 227 5.50 19.94 2.91
N VAL A 228 4.44 20.74 2.82
CA VAL A 228 4.55 22.17 2.53
C VAL A 228 5.04 22.91 3.77
N VAL A 229 6.19 23.59 3.68
CA VAL A 229 6.83 24.25 4.83
C VAL A 229 6.86 25.77 4.73
N ALA A 230 6.80 26.34 3.52
CA ALA A 230 6.67 27.79 3.36
C ALA A 230 6.04 28.18 2.01
N TYR A 231 5.59 29.43 1.93
CA TYR A 231 5.11 30.07 0.71
C TYR A 231 6.13 31.08 0.21
N LEU A 232 6.40 31.06 -1.09
CA LEU A 232 7.29 32.01 -1.73
C LEU A 232 6.46 32.93 -2.63
N PRO A 233 6.54 34.26 -2.45
CA PRO A 233 5.72 35.21 -3.21
C PRO A 233 6.06 35.16 -4.71
N GLY A 234 5.03 35.33 -5.55
CA GLY A 234 5.20 35.39 -6.99
C GLY A 234 5.78 36.73 -7.45
N THR A 235 6.49 36.68 -8.58
CA THR A 235 7.02 37.84 -9.29
C THR A 235 6.42 37.92 -10.69
N GLY A 236 6.54 39.08 -11.35
CA GLY A 236 6.02 39.29 -12.70
C GLY A 236 4.51 38.99 -12.81
N LYS A 237 4.11 38.09 -13.71
CA LYS A 237 2.70 37.70 -13.91
C LYS A 237 2.03 37.06 -12.68
N TYR A 238 2.80 36.65 -11.67
CA TYR A 238 2.28 36.08 -10.42
C TYR A 238 2.42 37.03 -9.22
N ALA A 239 2.77 38.31 -9.44
CA ALA A 239 2.82 39.30 -8.37
C ALA A 239 1.49 39.36 -7.60
N GLY A 240 1.57 39.41 -6.26
CA GLY A 240 0.40 39.38 -5.38
C GLY A 240 -0.25 38.01 -5.19
N THR A 241 0.33 36.94 -5.76
CA THR A 241 -0.12 35.54 -5.57
C THR A 241 1.05 34.63 -5.22
N LEU A 242 0.78 33.35 -4.93
CA LEU A 242 1.84 32.37 -4.69
C LEU A 242 2.73 32.19 -5.94
N GLY A 243 4.05 32.33 -5.75
CA GLY A 243 5.06 32.03 -6.77
C GLY A 243 5.48 30.57 -6.75
N ALA A 244 5.81 30.06 -5.57
CA ALA A 244 6.22 28.66 -5.37
C ALA A 244 5.90 28.20 -3.95
N LEU A 245 5.75 26.90 -3.77
CA LEU A 245 5.79 26.26 -2.46
C LEU A 245 7.24 25.91 -2.14
N GLU A 246 7.69 26.15 -0.91
CA GLU A 246 8.84 25.45 -0.35
C GLU A 246 8.33 24.20 0.36
N VAL A 247 8.92 23.06 0.04
CA VAL A 247 8.50 21.75 0.54
C VAL A 247 9.68 20.99 1.12
N GLU A 248 9.40 20.08 2.04
CA GLU A 248 10.37 19.18 2.67
C GLU A 248 9.97 17.72 2.39
N SER A 249 10.85 16.93 1.78
CA SER A 249 10.59 15.49 1.59
C SER A 249 10.61 14.74 2.91
N ALA A 250 10.14 13.48 2.91
CA ALA A 250 10.23 12.60 4.08
C ALA A 250 11.68 12.40 4.59
N ASP A 251 12.67 12.54 3.70
CA ASP A 251 14.10 12.44 4.02
C ASP A 251 14.70 13.79 4.50
N GLY A 252 13.86 14.81 4.75
CA GLY A 252 14.28 16.13 5.24
C GLY A 252 14.83 17.07 4.17
N LEU A 253 14.75 16.72 2.89
CA LEU A 253 15.30 17.54 1.81
C LEU A 253 14.35 18.68 1.44
N ARG A 254 14.84 19.93 1.54
CA ARG A 254 14.08 21.13 1.18
C ARG A 254 14.32 21.59 -0.25
N PHE A 255 13.24 21.86 -0.98
CA PHE A 255 13.29 22.38 -2.35
C PHE A 255 11.99 23.09 -2.72
N ARG A 256 11.95 23.68 -3.92
CA ARG A 256 10.84 24.55 -4.35
C ARG A 256 10.00 23.89 -5.45
N LEU A 257 8.68 24.01 -5.33
CA LEU A 257 7.70 23.67 -6.36
C LEU A 257 7.10 24.97 -6.92
N GLY A 258 7.72 25.52 -7.96
CA GLY A 258 7.25 26.75 -8.63
C GLY A 258 6.35 26.52 -9.85
N THR A 259 6.26 25.28 -10.33
CA THR A 259 5.49 24.89 -11.53
C THR A 259 4.49 23.78 -11.19
N GLY A 260 3.47 23.59 -12.04
CA GLY A 260 2.37 22.65 -11.79
C GLY A 260 1.20 23.22 -10.98
N LEU A 261 1.38 24.37 -10.32
CA LEU A 261 0.32 25.10 -9.63
C LEU A 261 -0.60 25.82 -10.64
N SER A 262 -1.90 25.52 -10.58
CA SER A 262 -2.92 26.24 -11.33
C SER A 262 -3.11 27.67 -10.80
N ASN A 263 -3.81 28.52 -11.56
CA ASN A 263 -4.16 29.86 -11.06
C ASN A 263 -5.05 29.81 -9.81
N ALA A 264 -5.84 28.74 -9.65
CA ALA A 264 -6.64 28.52 -8.44
C ALA A 264 -5.74 28.19 -7.25
N ASP A 265 -4.77 27.27 -7.41
CA ASP A 265 -3.78 26.94 -6.37
C ASP A 265 -2.96 28.17 -5.99
N ARG A 266 -2.65 29.07 -6.93
CA ARG A 266 -1.87 30.27 -6.61
C ARG A 266 -2.63 31.30 -5.78
N ARG A 267 -3.96 31.34 -5.92
CA ARG A 267 -4.85 32.18 -5.09
C ARG A 267 -5.20 31.51 -3.77
N HIS A 268 -5.34 30.19 -3.78
CA HIS A 268 -5.66 29.36 -2.62
C HIS A 268 -4.61 28.26 -2.49
N PRO A 269 -3.43 28.59 -1.92
CA PRO A 269 -2.31 27.66 -1.88
C PRO A 269 -2.61 26.43 -1.01
N PRO A 270 -2.03 25.25 -1.34
CA PRO A 270 -2.00 24.12 -0.43
C PRO A 270 -1.53 24.55 0.96
N ARG A 271 -2.26 24.14 2.00
CA ARG A 271 -2.03 24.59 3.38
C ARG A 271 -0.62 24.27 3.85
N LEU A 272 -0.01 25.16 4.64
CA LEU A 272 1.21 24.83 5.38
C LEU A 272 0.99 23.56 6.22
N GLY A 273 1.96 22.66 6.22
CA GLY A 273 1.88 21.36 6.86
C GLY A 273 1.15 20.28 6.05
N SER A 274 0.40 20.63 5.00
CA SER A 274 -0.21 19.60 4.14
C SER A 274 0.84 18.87 3.32
N TRP A 275 0.59 17.59 3.05
CA TRP A 275 1.41 16.80 2.13
C TRP A 275 0.94 16.99 0.69
N VAL A 276 1.89 17.08 -0.22
CA VAL A 276 1.63 17.19 -1.67
C VAL A 276 2.39 16.12 -2.42
N THR A 277 1.82 15.64 -3.53
CA THR A 277 2.56 14.87 -4.52
C THR A 277 3.20 15.83 -5.51
N TYR A 278 4.50 15.65 -5.76
CA TYR A 278 5.24 16.33 -6.80
C TYR A 278 5.84 15.32 -7.77
N ARG A 279 6.11 15.79 -8.99
CA ARG A 279 6.72 15.03 -10.08
C ARG A 279 8.05 15.62 -10.46
N TYR A 280 9.04 14.80 -10.74
CA TYR A 280 10.41 15.23 -11.06
C TYR A 280 11.09 14.30 -12.05
N ASN A 281 12.16 14.74 -12.69
CA ASN A 281 12.85 14.01 -13.75
C ASN A 281 14.30 13.70 -13.30
N GLY A 282 14.44 12.69 -12.44
CA GLY A 282 15.70 12.31 -11.82
C GLY A 282 16.18 13.30 -10.74
N LEU A 283 17.23 12.91 -10.03
CA LEU A 283 17.79 13.70 -8.93
C LEU A 283 19.09 14.41 -9.36
N ASN A 284 19.45 15.48 -8.66
CA ASN A 284 20.78 16.05 -8.74
C ASN A 284 21.77 15.13 -7.99
N GLU A 285 22.81 14.65 -8.67
CA GLU A 285 23.77 13.68 -8.11
C GLU A 285 24.50 14.19 -6.86
N LYS A 286 24.72 15.50 -6.73
CA LYS A 286 25.45 16.08 -5.59
C LYS A 286 24.53 16.41 -4.41
N THR A 287 23.31 16.86 -4.68
CA THR A 287 22.42 17.40 -3.64
C THR A 287 21.22 16.50 -3.33
N GLY A 288 20.96 15.48 -4.15
CA GLY A 288 19.75 14.67 -4.09
C GLY A 288 18.47 15.43 -4.50
N ILE A 289 18.56 16.72 -4.87
CA ILE A 289 17.37 17.54 -5.13
C ILE A 289 16.68 17.08 -6.43
N PRO A 290 15.35 16.86 -6.40
CA PRO A 290 14.56 16.54 -7.58
C PRO A 290 14.69 17.57 -8.71
N ARG A 291 15.06 17.12 -9.91
CA ARG A 291 15.19 17.99 -11.09
C ARG A 291 13.83 18.19 -11.75
N PHE A 292 13.57 19.41 -12.25
CA PHE A 292 12.31 19.75 -12.93
C PHE A 292 11.05 19.40 -12.10
N ALA A 293 11.16 19.57 -10.79
CA ALA A 293 10.12 19.28 -9.82
C ALA A 293 8.89 20.18 -10.04
N ARG A 294 7.70 19.58 -10.04
CA ARG A 294 6.43 20.26 -10.26
C ARG A 294 5.32 19.70 -9.39
N PHE A 295 4.47 20.57 -8.88
CA PHE A 295 3.29 20.21 -8.11
C PHE A 295 2.32 19.39 -8.96
N ILE A 296 1.74 18.33 -8.37
CA ILE A 296 0.70 17.52 -9.01
C ILE A 296 -0.64 17.67 -8.28
N ARG A 297 -0.68 17.41 -6.97
CA ARG A 297 -1.90 17.45 -6.16
C ARG A 297 -1.61 17.47 -4.66
N VAL A 298 -2.60 17.90 -3.87
CA VAL A 298 -2.61 17.75 -2.41
C VAL A 298 -2.97 16.29 -2.03
N ARG A 299 -2.43 15.80 -0.91
CA ARG A 299 -2.68 14.48 -0.33
C ARG A 299 -3.56 14.60 0.91
N GLU A 300 -4.87 14.61 0.68
CA GLU A 300 -5.88 14.68 1.75
C GLU A 300 -5.83 13.47 2.70
N ASP A 301 -5.31 12.33 2.22
CA ASP A 301 -5.16 11.08 2.98
C ASP A 301 -4.00 11.09 3.99
N TYR A 302 -3.13 12.12 3.96
CA TYR A 302 -2.03 12.27 4.91
C TYR A 302 -2.39 13.18 6.09
N ASP A 303 -3.33 14.12 5.90
CA ASP A 303 -3.75 15.06 6.95
C ASP A 303 -4.59 14.38 8.06
N SER A 304 -5.14 13.18 7.80
CA SER A 304 -5.97 12.43 8.76
C SER A 304 -5.18 11.66 9.82
N LEU A 305 -3.85 11.52 9.68
CA LEU A 305 -3.01 10.79 10.62
C LEU A 305 -2.44 11.67 11.76
N GLU A 306 -2.44 13.00 11.62
CA GLU A 306 -1.94 13.92 12.67
C GLU A 306 -3.05 14.42 13.63
N ILE A 307 -4.34 14.17 13.36
CA ILE A 307 -5.46 14.65 14.21
C ILE A 307 -5.74 13.71 15.41
N GLY A 308 -5.08 12.55 15.50
CA GLY A 308 -5.38 11.51 16.50
C GLY A 308 -4.45 11.38 17.70
N SER A 309 -3.36 12.16 17.80
CA SER A 309 -2.38 12.01 18.88
C SER A 309 -2.35 13.23 19.82
N GLU A 310 -3.25 13.25 20.81
CA GLU A 310 -3.00 14.06 22.01
C GLU A 310 -1.89 13.42 22.87
N PRO A 311 -1.04 14.22 23.53
CA PRO A 311 0.08 13.68 24.31
C PRO A 311 -0.41 13.13 25.65
N LEU A 312 -0.21 11.83 25.87
CA LEU A 312 -0.37 11.23 27.20
C LEU A 312 0.70 11.77 28.14
N ILE A 313 0.28 12.64 29.07
CA ILE A 313 1.05 13.02 30.26
C ILE A 313 1.28 11.75 31.08
N ASN A 314 2.53 11.29 31.12
CA ASN A 314 2.91 10.09 31.86
C ASN A 314 3.23 10.48 33.32
N ILE A 315 2.21 10.42 34.19
CA ILE A 315 2.39 10.50 35.64
C ILE A 315 2.91 9.14 36.12
N HIS A 316 4.23 8.98 36.23
CA HIS A 316 4.80 7.87 36.97
C HIS A 316 4.76 8.18 38.47
N LYS A 317 3.79 7.54 39.14
CA LYS A 317 3.72 7.39 40.59
C LYS A 317 4.96 6.65 41.09
N ASN A 318 5.60 7.25 42.09
CA ASN A 318 6.70 6.70 42.84
C ASN A 318 6.13 5.91 44.03
N SER A 319 6.21 4.58 44.01
CA SER A 319 6.00 3.75 45.20
C SER A 319 6.64 2.37 45.02
N ASN A 320 7.87 2.19 45.51
CA ASN A 320 8.07 1.28 46.64
C ASN A 320 9.50 1.34 47.20
N GLN A 321 9.52 1.18 48.52
CA GLN A 321 10.61 1.42 49.45
C GLN A 321 11.56 0.23 49.58
N ASN A 322 12.81 0.57 49.91
CA ASN A 322 13.75 -0.02 50.88
C ASN A 322 13.84 -1.55 51.08
N SER A 323 15.08 -2.06 50.97
CA SER A 323 15.83 -2.69 52.09
C SER A 323 17.33 -2.76 51.70
N THR A 324 18.20 -1.90 52.25
CA THR A 324 19.06 -2.02 53.46
C THR A 324 20.46 -2.61 53.25
N LEU A 325 21.45 -1.79 53.67
CA LEU A 325 22.79 -2.09 54.25
C LEU A 325 24.03 -2.19 53.33
N LYS A 326 24.86 -1.14 53.42
CA LYS A 326 26.34 -1.10 53.24
C LYS A 326 27.03 -1.54 54.58
N PRO A 327 28.38 -1.72 54.73
CA PRO A 327 29.49 -1.28 53.86
C PRO A 327 30.70 -2.26 53.65
N GLU A 328 31.48 -1.96 52.60
CA GLU A 328 32.96 -1.85 52.54
C GLU A 328 33.89 -2.99 53.02
N VAL A 329 34.66 -3.58 52.09
CA VAL A 329 36.01 -4.15 52.33
C VAL A 329 36.94 -3.84 51.15
N LYS A 330 38.11 -3.24 51.45
CA LYS A 330 39.27 -3.02 50.57
C LYS A 330 40.19 -4.26 50.54
N ALA A 331 40.81 -4.53 49.39
CA ALA A 331 42.19 -5.06 49.21
C ALA A 331 42.42 -5.33 47.69
N THR A 332 43.19 -4.51 46.96
CA THR A 332 44.62 -4.67 46.59
C THR A 332 45.01 -5.99 45.90
N CYS A 333 45.49 -5.95 44.64
CA CYS A 333 46.89 -6.26 44.28
C CYS A 333 47.21 -6.12 42.76
N ALA A 334 48.39 -5.53 42.47
CA ALA A 334 49.40 -5.77 41.41
C ALA A 334 49.00 -5.84 39.91
N ALA A 335 49.50 -5.00 38.99
CA ALA A 335 50.88 -4.64 38.59
C ALA A 335 51.59 -5.70 37.70
N CYS A 336 51.91 -5.27 36.45
CA CYS A 336 53.00 -5.64 35.52
C CYS A 336 52.54 -5.17 34.10
N VAL A 337 52.85 -3.97 33.59
CA VAL A 337 54.12 -3.46 33.01
C VAL A 337 54.73 -4.35 31.92
N GLU A 338 54.34 -4.05 30.66
CA GLU A 338 55.13 -3.75 29.43
C GLU A 338 56.39 -4.58 29.02
N PRO A 339 56.92 -4.49 27.74
CA PRO A 339 56.62 -3.52 26.68
C PRO A 339 56.47 -4.05 25.23
N VAL A 340 56.01 -3.10 24.42
CA VAL A 340 56.16 -2.91 22.97
C VAL A 340 57.56 -3.28 22.42
N LYS A 341 57.58 -3.94 21.26
CA LYS A 341 58.63 -3.77 20.24
C LYS A 341 58.02 -3.64 18.85
N THR A 342 58.22 -2.47 18.28
CA THR A 342 58.12 -2.14 16.85
C THR A 342 59.34 -2.69 16.10
N GLN A 343 59.14 -3.22 14.89
CA GLN A 343 60.06 -3.01 13.76
C GLN A 343 59.43 -3.43 12.42
N ASN A 344 59.49 -2.50 11.47
CA ASN A 344 59.15 -2.62 10.06
C ASN A 344 60.30 -3.27 9.25
N HIS A 345 59.95 -4.00 8.19
CA HIS A 345 60.51 -4.03 6.81
C HIS A 345 60.41 -5.44 6.17
N ILE A 346 59.60 -5.64 5.12
CA ILE A 346 59.86 -5.54 3.66
C ILE A 346 60.56 -6.78 3.05
N THR A 347 59.97 -7.27 1.94
CA THR A 347 60.41 -8.30 0.94
C THR A 347 60.60 -9.72 1.47
N ASN A 348 60.12 -10.80 0.84
CA ASN A 348 59.72 -11.08 -0.55
C ASN A 348 58.64 -12.17 -0.55
#